data_AF-A0A6G0AHE3-F1
#
_entry.id   AF-A0A6G0AHE3-F1
#
_cell.length_a   1.000
_cell.length_b   1.000
_cell.length_c   1.000
_cell.angle_alpha   90.00
_cell.angle_beta   90.00
_cell.angle_gamma   90.00
#
_symmetry.space_group_name_H-M   'P 1'
#
loop_
_entity.id
_entity.type
_entity.pdbx_description
1 polymer ?
#
loop_
_entity_poly.entity_id
_entity_poly.type
_entity_poly.pdbx_seq_one_letter_code
_entity_poly.pdbx_strand_id
1 'polypeptide(L)'
;MSYLIIRFTSYKLLLTILLSVIIFTDSSKADPVIDWNATAVTVQGRVPAQSGGLVDLAYLHIAIYDAVNAIDANHPIFAIDPPNKVPWANLQAAVHSAARRILMTFYSADSVFIDSVYQARMSLIPNDSTKTKGAEIGNTTATMYLSYRTGDGRLANIPYVWQPLAPGVYQPTPPGSPQYTPVAPWQAQLLPFSFNSPSQYRAPAPPLLTSAEYTADFNEVKMYGSSDFTNTTPEMREIAFFHTENPGIHVPRNIRDFAASQNLSLIDNARFFVQIYVSIGDALISGWNSKYYYNRWRPSTAIRNADIDGNPATDQDTLWLPLAVTPRHPEYVAAHGVVSGAIAYTINNFFATPNITITLTSTVTGTQHTFTNIYDYLDEITNARIWGGMHFRTSCQQGVQIGQDVANYVANLFVPVELISLNSMINGSDITLTWITATEINNQGFEIYRNGNKIAFVEGKGTTTETQNYSFTDKNLESGIYNYRLNQIDFDGTQEVVGELTVYLTLPEEFSLEQNFPNPFNPSTVIGYQLPVTGFVSLKIYDVLGNEVATLVNEEKPAGSYEVEFNSHSDGGQNLPAGRPGLSSGIYLYKLQVGNFIETKKMLLLK
;
A
#
# COMPACT_ATOMS: atom_id res chain seq x y z
N MET A 1 -45.27 -53.13 -10.09
CA MET A 1 -46.15 -52.02 -9.70
C MET A 1 -45.39 -50.74 -10.02
N SER A 2 -45.85 -50.03 -11.03
CA SER A 2 -45.07 -49.15 -11.90
C SER A 2 -44.84 -47.77 -11.28
N TYR A 3 -43.60 -47.28 -11.24
CA TYR A 3 -43.31 -45.85 -11.12
C TYR A 3 -42.34 -45.40 -12.20
N LEU A 4 -42.71 -44.26 -12.78
CA LEU A 4 -42.41 -43.77 -14.10
C LEU A 4 -41.10 -42.94 -14.07
N ILE A 5 -40.17 -43.30 -14.94
CA ILE A 5 -38.98 -42.51 -15.27
C ILE A 5 -39.46 -41.30 -16.09
N ILE A 6 -39.35 -40.09 -15.55
CA ILE A 6 -39.50 -38.86 -16.33
C ILE A 6 -38.11 -38.28 -16.59
N ARG A 7 -37.64 -38.46 -17.82
CA ARG A 7 -36.57 -37.68 -18.43
C ARG A 7 -37.10 -36.28 -18.72
N PHE A 8 -36.46 -35.23 -18.21
CA PHE A 8 -36.62 -33.88 -18.75
C PHE A 8 -35.39 -33.51 -19.59
N THR A 9 -35.47 -33.84 -20.88
CA THR A 9 -34.84 -33.07 -21.95
C THR A 9 -35.91 -32.13 -22.50
N SER A 10 -35.75 -30.82 -22.30
CA SER A 10 -36.48 -29.79 -23.05
C SER A 10 -35.76 -28.45 -22.93
N TYR A 11 -34.96 -28.12 -23.94
CA TYR A 11 -34.66 -26.73 -24.28
C TYR A 11 -35.99 -25.99 -24.46
N LYS A 12 -36.29 -25.01 -23.61
CA LYS A 12 -37.28 -23.97 -23.92
C LYS A 12 -36.56 -22.63 -23.92
N LEU A 13 -36.38 -22.13 -25.15
CA LEU A 13 -36.10 -20.74 -25.48
C LEU A 13 -37.21 -19.88 -24.87
N LEU A 14 -36.93 -19.24 -23.73
CA LEU A 14 -37.76 -18.15 -23.22
C LEU A 14 -37.13 -16.86 -23.76
N LEU A 15 -37.70 -16.36 -24.86
CA LEU A 15 -37.51 -14.99 -25.30
C LEU A 15 -38.21 -14.10 -24.26
N THR A 16 -37.51 -13.78 -23.18
CA THR A 16 -37.91 -12.67 -22.31
C THR A 16 -37.45 -11.41 -23.03
N ILE A 17 -38.39 -10.67 -23.60
CA ILE A 17 -38.15 -9.28 -23.98
C ILE A 17 -37.87 -8.54 -22.67
N LEU A 18 -36.59 -8.43 -22.29
CA LEU A 18 -36.18 -7.43 -21.31
C LEU A 18 -36.41 -6.09 -21.98
N LEU A 19 -37.54 -5.45 -21.65
CA LEU A 19 -37.55 -3.99 -21.65
C LEU A 19 -36.41 -3.58 -20.71
N SER A 20 -35.33 -3.06 -21.29
CA SER A 20 -34.32 -2.31 -20.58
C SER A 20 -35.02 -1.14 -19.88
N VAL A 21 -35.40 -1.35 -18.62
CA VAL A 21 -35.74 -0.24 -17.73
C VAL A 21 -34.44 0.50 -17.52
N ILE A 22 -34.25 1.57 -18.28
CA ILE A 22 -33.32 2.63 -17.93
C ILE A 22 -33.93 3.25 -16.67
N ILE A 23 -33.47 2.80 -15.51
CA ILE A 23 -33.79 3.46 -14.25
C ILE A 23 -33.03 4.79 -14.32
N PHE A 24 -33.75 5.86 -14.66
CA PHE A 24 -33.27 7.21 -14.44
C PHE A 24 -33.28 7.43 -12.92
N THR A 25 -32.18 7.09 -12.27
CA THR A 25 -31.89 7.62 -10.94
C THR A 25 -31.57 9.11 -11.09
N ASP A 26 -32.03 9.88 -10.12
CA ASP A 26 -31.79 11.31 -9.94
C ASP A 26 -30.34 11.68 -10.33
N SER A 27 -30.17 12.50 -11.38
CA SER A 27 -28.88 12.81 -12.01
C SER A 27 -27.94 13.61 -11.11
N SER A 28 -28.38 13.96 -9.89
CA SER A 28 -27.62 14.69 -8.88
C SER A 28 -26.69 13.80 -8.02
N LYS A 29 -26.72 12.46 -8.17
CA LYS A 29 -25.93 11.51 -7.35
C LYS A 29 -25.21 10.38 -8.10
N ALA A 30 -25.20 10.35 -9.44
CA ALA A 30 -24.57 9.26 -10.18
C ALA A 30 -23.03 9.42 -10.23
N ASP A 31 -22.30 8.55 -9.54
CA ASP A 31 -20.83 8.48 -9.61
C ASP A 31 -20.40 7.55 -10.76
N PRO A 32 -19.66 8.04 -11.77
CA PRO A 32 -19.30 7.25 -12.95
C PRO A 32 -18.39 6.04 -12.63
N VAL A 33 -17.61 6.06 -11.55
CA VAL A 33 -16.74 4.94 -11.14
C VAL A 33 -17.58 3.75 -10.69
N ILE A 34 -18.54 4.00 -9.79
CA ILE A 34 -19.50 3.00 -9.30
C ILE A 34 -20.33 2.45 -10.47
N ASP A 35 -20.76 3.35 -11.35
CA ASP A 35 -21.58 3.09 -12.51
C ASP A 35 -20.91 2.17 -13.55
N TRP A 36 -19.61 2.37 -13.81
CA TRP A 36 -18.87 1.50 -14.71
C TRP A 36 -18.53 0.16 -14.08
N ASN A 37 -18.37 0.08 -12.76
CA ASN A 37 -18.30 -1.21 -12.07
C ASN A 37 -19.58 -2.04 -12.32
N ALA A 38 -20.76 -1.41 -12.19
CA ALA A 38 -22.03 -2.08 -12.48
C ALA A 38 -22.16 -2.48 -13.97
N THR A 39 -21.75 -1.61 -14.89
CA THR A 39 -21.73 -1.92 -16.34
C THR A 39 -20.82 -3.10 -16.65
N ALA A 40 -19.63 -3.17 -16.06
CA ALA A 40 -18.68 -4.26 -16.27
C ALA A 40 -19.27 -5.61 -15.85
N VAL A 41 -19.91 -5.69 -14.69
CA VAL A 41 -20.60 -6.91 -14.22
C VAL A 41 -21.75 -7.30 -15.16
N THR A 42 -22.49 -6.32 -15.69
CA THR A 42 -23.55 -6.57 -16.69
C THR A 42 -22.99 -7.17 -17.97
N VAL A 43 -21.91 -6.60 -18.50
CA VAL A 43 -21.22 -7.09 -19.70
C VAL A 43 -20.67 -8.50 -19.46
N GLN A 44 -20.05 -8.76 -18.31
CA GLN A 44 -19.59 -10.09 -17.92
C GLN A 44 -20.70 -11.15 -17.97
N GLY A 45 -21.90 -10.81 -17.52
CA GLY A 45 -23.06 -11.70 -17.56
C GLY A 45 -23.60 -11.93 -18.97
N ARG A 46 -23.47 -10.95 -19.87
CA ARG A 46 -23.92 -11.04 -21.28
C ARG A 46 -22.97 -11.88 -22.13
N VAL A 47 -21.67 -11.84 -21.84
CA VAL A 47 -20.63 -12.57 -22.59
C VAL A 47 -19.70 -13.38 -21.66
N PRO A 48 -20.22 -14.38 -20.95
CA PRO A 48 -19.49 -15.08 -19.88
C PRO A 48 -18.22 -15.81 -20.35
N ALA A 49 -18.15 -16.21 -21.62
CA ALA A 49 -16.96 -16.85 -22.20
C ALA A 49 -15.72 -15.93 -22.25
N GLN A 50 -15.92 -14.60 -22.19
CA GLN A 50 -14.85 -13.59 -22.23
C GLN A 50 -14.50 -13.04 -20.84
N SER A 51 -15.20 -13.49 -19.79
CA SER A 51 -15.10 -12.94 -18.43
C SER A 51 -13.92 -13.53 -17.65
N GLY A 52 -13.08 -12.65 -17.12
CA GLY A 52 -12.10 -12.93 -16.06
C GLY A 52 -12.67 -12.71 -14.65
N GLY A 53 -13.96 -12.35 -14.52
CA GLY A 53 -14.62 -12.15 -13.23
C GLY A 53 -14.07 -10.95 -12.45
N LEU A 54 -13.81 -11.15 -11.15
CA LEU A 54 -13.33 -10.10 -10.25
C LEU A 54 -11.95 -9.54 -10.66
N VAL A 55 -11.12 -10.36 -11.29
CA VAL A 55 -9.81 -9.92 -11.81
C VAL A 55 -9.95 -8.84 -12.88
N ASP A 56 -10.98 -8.93 -13.74
CA ASP A 56 -11.22 -7.91 -14.78
C ASP A 56 -11.64 -6.56 -14.19
N LEU A 57 -12.22 -6.55 -12.99
CA LEU A 57 -12.55 -5.32 -12.29
C LEU A 57 -11.28 -4.62 -11.77
N ALA A 58 -10.19 -5.34 -11.50
CA ALA A 58 -8.90 -4.73 -11.21
C ALA A 58 -8.36 -3.96 -12.42
N TYR A 59 -8.37 -4.55 -13.62
CA TYR A 59 -7.97 -3.85 -14.84
C TYR A 59 -8.80 -2.59 -15.10
N LEU A 60 -10.11 -2.70 -14.90
CA LEU A 60 -11.03 -1.59 -15.08
C LEU A 60 -10.68 -0.43 -14.14
N HIS A 61 -10.53 -0.72 -12.85
CA HIS A 61 -10.35 0.31 -11.83
C HIS A 61 -8.94 0.88 -11.78
N ILE A 62 -7.90 0.12 -12.17
CA ILE A 62 -6.56 0.68 -12.42
C ILE A 62 -6.62 1.73 -13.54
N ALA A 63 -7.22 1.38 -14.69
CA ALA A 63 -7.30 2.31 -15.82
C ALA A 63 -8.13 3.56 -15.52
N ILE A 64 -9.20 3.42 -14.73
CA ILE A 64 -10.01 4.55 -14.25
C ILE A 64 -9.20 5.43 -13.30
N TYR A 65 -8.54 4.83 -12.30
CA TYR A 65 -7.76 5.55 -11.29
C TYR A 65 -6.59 6.33 -11.90
N ASP A 66 -5.79 5.71 -12.76
CA ASP A 66 -4.66 6.38 -13.41
C ASP A 66 -5.15 7.52 -14.32
N ALA A 67 -6.29 7.34 -15.00
CA ALA A 67 -6.87 8.40 -15.83
C ALA A 67 -7.39 9.59 -15.01
N VAL A 68 -7.91 9.34 -13.81
CA VAL A 68 -8.34 10.37 -12.86
C VAL A 68 -7.11 11.11 -12.33
N ASN A 69 -6.07 10.41 -11.89
CA ASN A 69 -4.86 11.03 -11.32
C ASN A 69 -3.97 11.71 -12.35
N ALA A 70 -4.08 11.35 -13.64
CA ALA A 70 -3.46 12.11 -14.72
C ALA A 70 -4.04 13.54 -14.86
N ILE A 71 -5.21 13.80 -14.28
CA ILE A 71 -5.89 15.11 -14.27
C ILE A 71 -5.76 15.77 -12.90
N ASP A 72 -6.18 15.05 -11.85
CA ASP A 72 -6.25 15.58 -10.49
C ASP A 72 -4.89 15.72 -9.81
N ALA A 73 -3.95 14.82 -10.12
CA ALA A 73 -2.55 14.81 -9.64
C ALA A 73 -2.35 14.84 -8.10
N ASN A 74 -3.39 14.64 -7.29
CA ASN A 74 -3.29 14.63 -5.83
C ASN A 74 -2.93 13.26 -5.23
N HIS A 75 -2.90 12.21 -6.05
CA HIS A 75 -2.48 10.87 -5.63
C HIS A 75 -1.49 10.27 -6.63
N PRO A 76 -0.59 9.37 -6.17
CA PRO A 76 0.33 8.69 -7.05
C PRO A 76 -0.41 7.86 -8.10
N ILE A 77 0.18 7.81 -9.29
CA ILE A 77 -0.23 6.90 -10.36
C ILE A 77 0.04 5.46 -9.91
N PHE A 78 -0.88 4.54 -10.21
CA PHE A 78 -0.73 3.13 -9.84
C PHE A 78 0.11 2.34 -10.84
N ALA A 79 -0.20 2.42 -12.15
CA ALA A 79 0.49 1.62 -13.16
C ALA A 79 1.05 2.44 -14.33
N ILE A 80 0.29 3.40 -14.85
CA ILE A 80 0.65 4.12 -16.08
C ILE A 80 0.49 5.62 -15.91
N ASP A 81 1.59 6.34 -16.09
CA ASP A 81 1.55 7.80 -16.19
C ASP A 81 1.42 8.22 -17.67
N PRO A 82 0.24 8.66 -18.13
CA PRO A 82 0.05 9.04 -19.53
C PRO A 82 0.77 10.37 -19.85
N PRO A 83 1.32 10.53 -21.07
CA PRO A 83 1.94 11.78 -21.48
C PRO A 83 0.90 12.91 -21.64
N ASN A 84 1.34 14.15 -21.44
CA ASN A 84 0.53 15.38 -21.61
C ASN A 84 -0.63 15.51 -20.60
N LYS A 85 -0.32 15.50 -19.29
CA LYS A 85 -1.28 15.79 -18.21
C LYS A 85 -1.98 17.13 -18.43
N VAL A 86 -3.30 17.15 -18.26
CA VAL A 86 -4.12 18.37 -18.45
C VAL A 86 -5.02 18.56 -17.23
N PRO A 87 -4.62 19.41 -16.25
CA PRO A 87 -5.33 19.55 -14.98
C PRO A 87 -6.76 20.08 -15.07
N TRP A 88 -7.12 20.73 -16.19
CA TRP A 88 -8.47 21.28 -16.43
C TRP A 88 -9.40 20.33 -17.21
N ALA A 89 -8.94 19.12 -17.55
CA ALA A 89 -9.74 18.16 -18.28
C ALA A 89 -10.91 17.62 -17.43
N ASN A 90 -11.99 17.18 -18.08
CA ASN A 90 -13.17 16.68 -17.38
C ASN A 90 -12.96 15.25 -16.85
N LEU A 91 -13.01 15.08 -15.52
CA LEU A 91 -12.82 13.79 -14.86
C LEU A 91 -13.81 12.72 -15.30
N GLN A 92 -15.11 13.05 -15.40
CA GLN A 92 -16.12 12.05 -15.80
C GLN A 92 -15.88 11.53 -17.22
N ALA A 93 -15.50 12.42 -18.16
CA ALA A 93 -15.15 12.04 -19.52
C ALA A 93 -13.94 11.08 -19.55
N ALA A 94 -12.93 11.31 -18.69
CA ALA A 94 -11.78 10.41 -18.55
C ALA A 94 -12.19 9.03 -18.02
N VAL A 95 -13.00 8.99 -16.95
CA VAL A 95 -13.56 7.74 -16.39
C VAL A 95 -14.33 6.96 -17.48
N HIS A 96 -15.25 7.61 -18.19
CA HIS A 96 -16.04 6.93 -19.23
C HIS A 96 -15.19 6.39 -20.38
N SER A 97 -14.20 7.15 -20.82
CA SER A 97 -13.34 6.77 -21.93
C SER A 97 -12.40 5.63 -21.55
N ALA A 98 -11.78 5.67 -20.37
CA ALA A 98 -10.95 4.60 -19.83
C ALA A 98 -11.73 3.29 -19.67
N ALA A 99 -12.89 3.36 -19.03
CA ALA A 99 -13.75 2.20 -18.80
C ALA A 99 -14.22 1.55 -20.12
N ARG A 100 -14.70 2.36 -21.07
CA ARG A 100 -15.06 1.87 -22.41
C ARG A 100 -13.90 1.16 -23.07
N ARG A 101 -12.69 1.72 -23.01
CA ARG A 101 -11.51 1.15 -23.67
C ARG A 101 -11.14 -0.23 -23.12
N ILE A 102 -11.17 -0.41 -21.80
CA ILE A 102 -10.94 -1.72 -21.17
C ILE A 102 -12.03 -2.71 -21.58
N LEU A 103 -13.30 -2.33 -21.45
CA LEU A 103 -14.41 -3.24 -21.72
C LEU A 103 -14.49 -3.64 -23.20
N MET A 104 -14.24 -2.72 -24.13
CA MET A 104 -14.18 -3.02 -25.57
C MET A 104 -13.09 -4.03 -25.93
N THR A 105 -11.96 -3.99 -25.22
CA THR A 105 -10.84 -4.90 -25.45
C THR A 105 -11.16 -6.31 -24.95
N PHE A 106 -11.76 -6.42 -23.76
CA PHE A 106 -12.04 -7.73 -23.17
C PHE A 106 -13.34 -8.37 -23.66
N TYR A 107 -14.35 -7.56 -23.99
CA TYR A 107 -15.73 -7.99 -24.24
C TYR A 107 -16.24 -7.52 -25.60
N SER A 108 -15.42 -7.70 -26.63
CA SER A 108 -15.72 -7.25 -28.00
C SER A 108 -17.04 -7.77 -28.56
N ALA A 109 -17.52 -8.94 -28.08
CA ALA A 109 -18.80 -9.52 -28.48
C ALA A 109 -20.03 -8.73 -28.00
N ASP A 110 -19.87 -7.84 -27.01
CA ASP A 110 -20.93 -6.95 -26.50
C ASP A 110 -20.62 -5.46 -26.76
N SER A 111 -19.74 -5.18 -27.74
CA SER A 111 -19.28 -3.83 -28.09
C SER A 111 -20.42 -2.83 -28.34
N VAL A 112 -21.53 -3.25 -28.96
CA VAL A 112 -22.69 -2.39 -29.20
C VAL A 112 -23.30 -1.86 -27.91
N PHE A 113 -23.45 -2.73 -26.90
CA PHE A 113 -23.98 -2.31 -25.60
C PHE A 113 -23.00 -1.39 -24.88
N ILE A 114 -21.71 -1.75 -24.85
CA ILE A 114 -20.66 -0.94 -24.23
C ILE A 114 -20.63 0.47 -24.86
N ASP A 115 -20.71 0.57 -26.19
CA ASP A 115 -20.72 1.86 -26.87
C ASP A 115 -21.98 2.65 -26.56
N SER A 116 -23.15 2.00 -26.53
CA SER A 116 -24.42 2.68 -26.20
C SER A 116 -24.40 3.31 -24.81
N VAL A 117 -23.85 2.61 -23.81
CA VAL A 117 -23.71 3.12 -22.44
C VAL A 117 -22.74 4.30 -22.40
N TYR A 118 -21.61 4.19 -23.10
CA TYR A 118 -20.65 5.28 -23.21
C TYR A 118 -21.26 6.52 -23.86
N GLN A 119 -21.93 6.39 -25.01
CA GLN A 119 -22.54 7.52 -25.72
C GLN A 119 -23.63 8.18 -24.86
N ALA A 120 -24.47 7.38 -24.19
CA ALA A 120 -25.49 7.90 -23.29
C ALA A 120 -24.87 8.75 -22.16
N ARG A 121 -23.84 8.23 -21.48
CA ARG A 121 -23.14 8.96 -20.40
C ARG A 121 -22.37 10.19 -20.90
N MET A 122 -21.66 10.07 -22.02
CA MET A 122 -20.96 11.19 -22.63
C MET A 122 -21.90 12.31 -23.08
N SER A 123 -23.16 12.02 -23.43
CA SER A 123 -24.13 13.05 -23.81
C SER A 123 -24.55 13.97 -22.65
N LEU A 124 -24.33 13.54 -21.39
CA LEU A 124 -24.62 14.32 -20.19
C LEU A 124 -23.53 15.36 -19.87
N ILE A 125 -22.36 15.26 -20.49
CA ILE A 125 -21.23 16.17 -20.27
C ILE A 125 -21.27 17.29 -21.32
N PRO A 126 -21.15 18.58 -20.92
CA PRO A 126 -21.09 19.72 -21.84
C PRO A 126 -20.09 19.50 -22.98
N ASN A 127 -20.49 19.81 -24.20
CA ASN A 127 -19.67 19.58 -25.38
C ASN A 127 -18.63 20.69 -25.56
N ASP A 128 -17.56 20.64 -24.77
CA ASP A 128 -16.46 21.60 -24.78
C ASP A 128 -15.07 20.93 -24.84
N SER A 129 -14.02 21.74 -24.75
CA SER A 129 -12.63 21.27 -24.76
C SER A 129 -12.28 20.41 -23.55
N THR A 130 -12.87 20.66 -22.37
CA THR A 130 -12.60 19.90 -21.13
C THR A 130 -13.07 18.45 -21.29
N LYS A 131 -14.26 18.25 -21.87
CA LYS A 131 -14.80 16.93 -22.21
C LYS A 131 -13.91 16.19 -23.20
N THR A 132 -13.54 16.87 -24.29
CA THR A 132 -12.69 16.29 -25.34
C THR A 132 -11.36 15.83 -24.76
N LYS A 133 -10.73 16.66 -23.92
CA LYS A 133 -9.43 16.36 -23.34
C LYS A 133 -9.49 15.27 -22.27
N GLY A 134 -10.54 15.25 -21.46
CA GLY A 134 -10.79 14.16 -20.51
C GLY A 134 -10.94 12.82 -21.22
N ALA A 135 -11.75 12.76 -22.29
CA ALA A 135 -11.92 11.55 -23.08
C ALA A 135 -10.62 11.06 -23.73
N GLU A 136 -9.78 11.97 -24.22
CA GLU A 136 -8.46 11.66 -24.78
C GLU A 136 -7.53 11.03 -23.73
N ILE A 137 -7.45 11.63 -22.53
CA ILE A 137 -6.65 11.13 -21.41
C ILE A 137 -7.11 9.73 -21.00
N GLY A 138 -8.41 9.53 -20.80
CA GLY A 138 -8.96 8.23 -20.41
C GLY A 138 -8.65 7.13 -21.43
N ASN A 139 -8.85 7.41 -22.72
CA ASN A 139 -8.55 6.42 -23.77
C ASN A 139 -7.05 6.12 -23.88
N THR A 140 -6.19 7.15 -23.76
CA THR A 140 -4.74 7.01 -23.84
C THR A 140 -4.21 6.19 -22.68
N THR A 141 -4.60 6.52 -21.45
CA THR A 141 -4.23 5.81 -20.23
C THR A 141 -4.60 4.34 -20.31
N ALA A 142 -5.86 4.04 -20.61
CA ALA A 142 -6.33 2.66 -20.74
C ALA A 142 -5.63 1.89 -21.88
N THR A 143 -5.29 2.55 -22.99
CA THR A 143 -4.57 1.93 -24.10
C THR A 143 -3.13 1.57 -23.72
N MET A 144 -2.43 2.48 -23.06
CA MET A 144 -1.08 2.25 -22.56
C MET A 144 -1.08 1.15 -21.51
N TYR A 145 -2.05 1.15 -20.60
CA TYR A 145 -2.21 0.10 -19.59
C TYR A 145 -2.48 -1.28 -20.19
N LEU A 146 -3.37 -1.38 -21.18
CA LEU A 146 -3.58 -2.63 -21.92
C LEU A 146 -2.30 -3.11 -22.62
N SER A 147 -1.50 -2.19 -23.14
CA SER A 147 -0.22 -2.52 -23.79
C SER A 147 0.78 -3.05 -22.77
N TYR A 148 0.91 -2.40 -21.61
CA TYR A 148 1.73 -2.83 -20.49
C TYR A 148 1.36 -4.23 -19.99
N ARG A 149 0.07 -4.58 -20.03
CA ARG A 149 -0.46 -5.89 -19.60
C ARG A 149 -0.49 -6.95 -20.71
N THR A 150 0.13 -6.71 -21.85
CA THR A 150 0.17 -7.70 -22.94
C THR A 150 0.93 -8.95 -22.51
N GLY A 151 0.32 -10.13 -22.68
CA GLY A 151 0.96 -11.41 -22.39
C GLY A 151 1.03 -11.76 -20.91
N ASP A 152 0.22 -11.10 -20.07
CA ASP A 152 0.26 -11.28 -18.62
C ASP A 152 -0.40 -12.56 -18.09
N GLY A 153 -0.99 -13.38 -18.97
CA GLY A 153 -1.63 -14.65 -18.63
C GLY A 153 -3.14 -14.59 -18.44
N ARG A 154 -3.79 -13.43 -18.62
CA ARG A 154 -5.26 -13.33 -18.56
C ARG A 154 -5.94 -14.32 -19.52
N LEU A 155 -6.79 -15.19 -18.97
CA LEU A 155 -7.51 -16.25 -19.68
C LEU A 155 -6.62 -17.19 -20.51
N ALA A 156 -5.34 -17.35 -20.14
CA ALA A 156 -4.46 -18.29 -20.81
C ALA A 156 -5.03 -19.73 -20.79
N ASN A 157 -4.83 -20.50 -21.85
CA ASN A 157 -5.29 -21.89 -21.88
C ASN A 157 -4.31 -22.79 -21.10
N ILE A 158 -4.58 -22.98 -19.81
CA ILE A 158 -3.78 -23.85 -18.94
C ILE A 158 -4.55 -25.15 -18.68
N PRO A 159 -4.17 -26.29 -19.30
CA PRO A 159 -4.85 -27.55 -19.06
C PRO A 159 -4.52 -28.09 -17.66
N TYR A 160 -5.51 -28.64 -16.98
CA TYR A 160 -5.32 -29.37 -15.73
C TYR A 160 -5.21 -30.87 -16.02
N VAL A 161 -4.20 -31.52 -15.42
CA VAL A 161 -3.97 -32.96 -15.54
C VAL A 161 -4.46 -33.65 -14.27
N TRP A 162 -5.47 -34.52 -14.41
CA TRP A 162 -5.96 -35.32 -13.29
C TRP A 162 -4.91 -36.31 -12.82
N GLN A 163 -4.69 -36.33 -11.50
CA GLN A 163 -3.86 -37.32 -10.84
C GLN A 163 -4.74 -38.48 -10.34
N PRO A 164 -4.20 -39.72 -10.26
CA PRO A 164 -4.91 -40.84 -9.67
C PRO A 164 -5.39 -40.53 -8.25
N LEU A 165 -6.46 -41.19 -7.82
CA LEU A 165 -6.91 -41.09 -6.43
C LEU A 165 -5.76 -41.50 -5.50
N ALA A 166 -5.37 -40.58 -4.65
CA ALA A 166 -4.36 -40.75 -3.62
C ALA A 166 -4.70 -39.84 -2.44
N PRO A 167 -4.17 -40.11 -1.24
CA PRO A 167 -4.46 -39.32 -0.04
C PRO A 167 -4.19 -37.84 -0.26
N GLY A 168 -5.21 -37.00 -0.04
CA GLY A 168 -5.06 -35.55 -0.16
C GLY A 168 -5.13 -34.98 -1.57
N VAL A 169 -5.22 -35.79 -2.63
CA VAL A 169 -5.15 -35.33 -4.03
C VAL A 169 -6.53 -34.94 -4.55
N TYR A 170 -6.66 -33.76 -5.17
CA TYR A 170 -7.92 -33.25 -5.71
C TYR A 170 -8.56 -34.19 -6.74
N GLN A 171 -9.85 -34.47 -6.55
CA GLN A 171 -10.67 -35.34 -7.39
C GLN A 171 -11.96 -34.63 -7.82
N PRO A 172 -12.64 -35.11 -8.88
CA PRO A 172 -14.00 -34.71 -9.18
C PRO A 172 -14.93 -34.99 -8.00
N THR A 173 -15.78 -34.02 -7.64
CA THR A 173 -16.65 -34.10 -6.46
C THR A 173 -18.12 -34.32 -6.84
N PRO A 174 -18.87 -35.18 -6.14
CA PRO A 174 -20.31 -35.37 -6.38
C PRO A 174 -21.13 -34.07 -6.28
N PRO A 175 -22.24 -33.92 -7.05
CA PRO A 175 -22.76 -34.83 -8.08
C PRO A 175 -21.98 -34.76 -9.40
N GLY A 176 -20.79 -34.16 -9.39
CA GLY A 176 -19.96 -33.92 -10.56
C GLY A 176 -19.52 -35.19 -11.31
N SER A 177 -19.32 -35.03 -12.62
CA SER A 177 -18.78 -36.01 -13.56
C SER A 177 -17.26 -35.86 -13.68
N PRO A 178 -16.51 -36.94 -13.94
CA PRO A 178 -15.09 -36.89 -14.30
C PRO A 178 -14.78 -36.02 -15.55
N GLN A 179 -15.80 -35.64 -16.31
CA GLN A 179 -15.69 -34.78 -17.50
C GLN A 179 -15.59 -33.28 -17.19
N TYR A 180 -15.67 -32.86 -15.92
CA TYR A 180 -15.57 -31.45 -15.56
C TYR A 180 -14.12 -30.95 -15.53
N THR A 181 -13.82 -29.92 -16.32
CA THR A 181 -12.55 -29.19 -16.26
C THR A 181 -12.50 -28.33 -14.98
N PRO A 182 -11.42 -28.36 -14.19
CA PRO A 182 -11.24 -27.41 -13.10
C PRO A 182 -11.28 -25.94 -13.56
N VAL A 183 -11.81 -25.06 -12.72
CA VAL A 183 -12.03 -23.63 -13.06
C VAL A 183 -10.74 -22.82 -12.99
N ALA A 184 -10.48 -22.02 -14.02
CA ALA A 184 -9.50 -20.94 -14.00
C ALA A 184 -8.06 -21.29 -13.53
N PRO A 185 -7.44 -22.41 -13.97
CA PRO A 185 -6.03 -22.68 -13.70
C PRO A 185 -5.06 -21.58 -14.18
N TRP A 186 -5.48 -20.75 -15.14
CA TRP A 186 -4.73 -19.59 -15.59
C TRP A 186 -4.54 -18.51 -14.52
N GLN A 187 -5.47 -18.36 -13.56
CA GLN A 187 -5.34 -17.35 -12.50
C GLN A 187 -4.16 -17.66 -11.56
N ALA A 188 -3.75 -18.92 -11.44
CA ALA A 188 -2.56 -19.30 -10.70
C ALA A 188 -1.25 -18.80 -11.33
N GLN A 189 -1.29 -18.39 -12.59
CA GLN A 189 -0.12 -17.98 -13.38
C GLN A 189 -0.22 -16.54 -13.90
N LEU A 190 -1.36 -15.87 -13.70
CA LEU A 190 -1.57 -14.49 -14.09
C LEU A 190 -0.54 -13.61 -13.36
N LEU A 191 0.17 -12.74 -14.10
CA LEU A 191 1.07 -11.77 -13.48
C LEU A 191 0.28 -10.89 -12.51
N PRO A 192 0.73 -10.72 -11.25
CA PRO A 192 0.05 -9.82 -10.32
C PRO A 192 0.06 -8.36 -10.81
N PHE A 193 -0.81 -7.55 -10.23
CA PHE A 193 -0.93 -6.12 -10.51
C PHE A 193 0.04 -5.29 -9.65
N SER A 194 0.24 -5.68 -8.39
CA SER A 194 1.02 -4.90 -7.41
C SER A 194 2.36 -5.53 -7.01
N PHE A 195 2.55 -6.84 -7.21
CA PHE A 195 3.75 -7.56 -6.77
C PHE A 195 4.35 -8.51 -7.81
N ASN A 196 5.52 -9.08 -7.53
CA ASN A 196 6.43 -9.57 -8.56
C ASN A 196 6.13 -10.99 -9.07
N SER A 197 5.39 -11.79 -8.29
CA SER A 197 5.15 -13.20 -8.63
C SER A 197 3.84 -13.72 -8.06
N PRO A 198 3.10 -14.58 -8.79
CA PRO A 198 1.90 -15.27 -8.26
C PRO A 198 2.16 -16.09 -7.00
N SER A 199 3.42 -16.41 -6.73
CA SER A 199 3.85 -17.22 -5.59
C SER A 199 4.24 -16.41 -4.35
N GLN A 200 4.33 -15.08 -4.46
CA GLN A 200 4.86 -14.21 -3.41
C GLN A 200 4.06 -14.33 -2.11
N TYR A 201 2.73 -14.38 -2.20
CA TYR A 201 1.83 -14.60 -1.06
C TYR A 201 1.15 -15.97 -1.14
N ARG A 202 1.84 -16.98 -1.66
CA ARG A 202 1.33 -18.36 -1.60
C ARG A 202 1.18 -18.77 -0.14
N ALA A 203 0.06 -19.42 0.19
CA ALA A 203 -0.17 -19.95 1.52
C ALA A 203 0.94 -20.91 1.97
N PRO A 204 1.21 -21.02 3.28
CA PRO A 204 2.06 -22.08 3.82
C PRO A 204 1.48 -23.46 3.48
N ALA A 205 2.30 -24.50 3.63
CA ALA A 205 1.86 -25.86 3.36
C ALA A 205 0.60 -26.23 4.18
N PRO A 206 -0.39 -26.91 3.58
CA PRO A 206 -1.58 -27.33 4.29
C PRO A 206 -1.24 -28.32 5.41
N PRO A 207 -2.08 -28.46 6.44
CA PRO A 207 -1.88 -29.44 7.50
C PRO A 207 -1.67 -30.84 6.95
N LEU A 208 -0.73 -31.59 7.55
CA LEU A 208 -0.53 -33.01 7.24
C LEU A 208 -1.82 -33.78 7.54
N LEU A 209 -2.17 -34.76 6.69
CA LEU A 209 -3.40 -35.54 6.87
C LEU A 209 -3.45 -36.28 8.20
N THR A 210 -2.29 -36.59 8.79
CA THR A 210 -2.16 -37.27 10.08
C THR A 210 -2.06 -36.32 11.28
N SER A 211 -2.17 -35.00 11.07
CA SER A 211 -2.04 -34.03 12.16
C SER A 211 -3.33 -33.89 12.96
N ALA A 212 -3.20 -33.45 14.21
CA ALA A 212 -4.35 -33.10 15.06
C ALA A 212 -5.18 -31.96 14.46
N GLU A 213 -4.53 -31.01 13.79
CA GLU A 213 -5.18 -29.88 13.12
C GLU A 213 -6.06 -30.35 11.94
N TYR A 214 -5.55 -31.23 11.07
CA TYR A 214 -6.36 -31.81 10.01
C TYR A 214 -7.54 -32.62 10.56
N THR A 215 -7.30 -33.37 11.64
CA THR A 215 -8.34 -34.15 12.32
C THR A 215 -9.47 -33.26 12.83
N ALA A 216 -9.14 -32.12 13.44
CA ALA A 216 -10.12 -31.16 13.94
C ALA A 216 -10.94 -30.56 12.78
N ASP A 217 -10.28 -30.08 11.73
CA ASP A 217 -10.91 -29.53 10.53
C ASP A 217 -11.84 -30.55 9.85
N PHE A 218 -11.37 -31.79 9.70
CA PHE A 218 -12.13 -32.88 9.09
C PHE A 218 -13.41 -33.16 9.88
N ASN A 219 -13.28 -33.34 11.19
CA ASN A 219 -14.42 -33.70 12.04
C ASN A 219 -15.43 -32.55 12.15
N GLU A 220 -14.97 -31.29 12.15
CA GLU A 220 -15.84 -30.12 12.12
C GLU A 220 -16.70 -30.09 10.85
N VAL A 221 -16.06 -30.22 9.68
CA VAL A 221 -16.78 -30.20 8.40
C VAL A 221 -17.68 -31.42 8.25
N LYS A 222 -17.24 -32.61 8.68
CA LYS A 222 -18.07 -33.81 8.64
C LYS A 222 -19.35 -33.63 9.48
N MET A 223 -19.21 -33.05 10.67
CA MET A 223 -20.31 -32.83 11.60
C MET A 223 -21.30 -31.76 11.11
N TYR A 224 -20.81 -30.58 10.71
CA TYR A 224 -21.67 -29.42 10.41
C TYR A 224 -21.91 -29.17 8.92
N GLY A 225 -21.15 -29.81 8.04
CA GLY A 225 -21.21 -29.59 6.59
C GLY A 225 -22.12 -30.55 5.83
N SER A 226 -22.80 -31.49 6.52
CA SER A 226 -23.59 -32.55 5.89
C SER A 226 -24.92 -32.04 5.33
N SER A 227 -25.35 -32.59 4.18
CA SER A 227 -26.66 -32.33 3.58
C SER A 227 -27.84 -32.99 4.31
N ASP A 228 -27.60 -33.81 5.33
CA ASP A 228 -28.66 -34.44 6.15
C ASP A 228 -29.28 -33.51 7.20
N PHE A 229 -28.66 -32.35 7.42
CA PHE A 229 -29.09 -31.30 8.36
C PHE A 229 -29.10 -31.69 9.85
N THR A 230 -28.53 -32.85 10.22
CA THR A 230 -28.69 -33.44 11.56
C THR A 230 -28.10 -32.55 12.66
N ASN A 231 -26.98 -31.87 12.38
CA ASN A 231 -26.25 -31.04 13.36
C ASN A 231 -26.28 -29.55 13.04
N THR A 232 -27.09 -29.11 12.08
CA THR A 232 -27.16 -27.70 11.65
C THR A 232 -28.49 -27.07 12.02
N THR A 233 -28.47 -25.86 12.55
CA THR A 233 -29.70 -25.06 12.75
C THR A 233 -30.19 -24.47 11.41
N PRO A 234 -31.45 -24.00 11.33
CA PRO A 234 -31.92 -23.23 10.17
C PRO A 234 -31.04 -22.02 9.85
N GLU A 235 -30.56 -21.30 10.87
CA GLU A 235 -29.67 -20.14 10.73
C GLU A 235 -28.32 -20.52 10.12
N MET A 236 -27.68 -21.60 10.60
CA MET A 236 -26.42 -22.09 10.03
C MET A 236 -26.57 -22.43 8.53
N ARG A 237 -27.70 -23.03 8.16
CA ARG A 237 -27.99 -23.38 6.76
C ARG A 237 -28.24 -22.14 5.91
N GLU A 238 -28.96 -21.16 6.45
CA GLU A 238 -29.18 -19.88 5.78
C GLU A 238 -27.83 -19.20 5.50
N ILE A 239 -26.96 -19.06 6.51
CA ILE A 239 -25.62 -18.47 6.35
C ILE A 239 -24.78 -19.24 5.34
N ALA A 240 -24.83 -20.58 5.38
CA ALA A 240 -24.16 -21.42 4.39
C ALA A 240 -24.62 -21.11 2.96
N PHE A 241 -25.93 -20.95 2.73
CA PHE A 241 -26.48 -20.63 1.40
C PHE A 241 -26.31 -19.16 1.02
N PHE A 242 -26.35 -18.23 1.99
CA PHE A 242 -26.20 -16.79 1.78
C PHE A 242 -24.93 -16.50 0.96
N HIS A 243 -23.83 -17.14 1.34
CA HIS A 243 -22.51 -17.00 0.73
C HIS A 243 -22.25 -17.98 -0.44
N THR A 244 -23.29 -18.58 -1.04
CA THR A 244 -23.16 -19.39 -2.27
C THR A 244 -23.48 -18.63 -3.56
N GLU A 245 -23.98 -17.39 -3.46
CA GLU A 245 -24.18 -16.54 -4.62
C GLU A 245 -22.88 -16.40 -5.41
N ASN A 246 -22.98 -16.34 -6.74
CA ASN A 246 -21.81 -16.20 -7.60
C ASN A 246 -20.98 -14.97 -7.17
N PRO A 247 -19.71 -15.16 -6.74
CA PRO A 247 -18.89 -14.05 -6.25
C PRO A 247 -18.68 -12.93 -7.28
N GLY A 248 -18.68 -13.24 -8.57
CA GLY A 248 -18.58 -12.24 -9.65
C GLY A 248 -19.79 -11.30 -9.76
N ILE A 249 -20.89 -11.61 -9.06
CA ILE A 249 -22.10 -10.77 -8.98
C ILE A 249 -22.27 -10.24 -7.55
N HIS A 250 -22.16 -11.13 -6.56
CA HIS A 250 -22.38 -10.83 -5.15
C HIS A 250 -21.41 -9.76 -4.61
N VAL A 251 -20.11 -9.96 -4.81
CA VAL A 251 -19.07 -9.06 -4.31
C VAL A 251 -19.20 -7.66 -4.90
N PRO A 252 -19.23 -7.47 -6.24
CA PRO A 252 -19.25 -6.13 -6.79
C PRO A 252 -20.57 -5.39 -6.52
N ARG A 253 -21.70 -6.11 -6.39
CA ARG A 253 -22.97 -5.49 -5.97
C ARG A 253 -22.87 -4.89 -4.57
N ASN A 254 -22.45 -5.69 -3.60
CA ASN A 254 -22.37 -5.23 -2.21
C ASN A 254 -21.26 -4.19 -1.99
N ILE A 255 -20.13 -4.26 -2.70
CA ILE A 255 -19.09 -3.20 -2.65
C ILE A 255 -19.61 -1.87 -3.19
N ARG A 256 -20.40 -1.89 -4.28
CA ARG A 256 -21.01 -0.67 -4.81
C ARG A 256 -22.03 -0.08 -3.83
N ASP A 257 -22.89 -0.92 -3.25
CA ASP A 257 -23.88 -0.48 -2.27
C ASP A 257 -23.20 0.13 -1.04
N PHE A 258 -22.11 -0.50 -0.58
CA PHE A 258 -21.26 0.05 0.48
C PHE A 258 -20.65 1.40 0.08
N ALA A 259 -19.94 1.50 -1.04
CA ALA A 259 -19.29 2.75 -1.48
C ALA A 259 -20.30 3.90 -1.65
N ALA A 260 -21.48 3.61 -2.21
CA ALA A 260 -22.56 4.58 -2.36
C ALA A 260 -23.08 5.09 -1.00
N SER A 261 -23.00 4.28 0.06
CA SER A 261 -23.37 4.70 1.42
C SER A 261 -22.32 5.58 2.11
N GLN A 262 -21.07 5.61 1.61
CA GLN A 262 -19.97 6.37 2.21
C GLN A 262 -19.87 7.82 1.72
N ASN A 263 -20.65 8.21 0.69
CA ASN A 263 -20.67 9.57 0.13
C ASN A 263 -19.27 10.10 -0.26
N LEU A 264 -18.44 9.21 -0.83
CA LEU A 264 -17.10 9.54 -1.32
C LEU A 264 -17.17 10.47 -2.54
N SER A 265 -16.12 11.29 -2.73
CA SER A 265 -15.93 12.03 -3.98
C SER A 265 -15.62 11.08 -5.14
N LEU A 266 -15.69 11.57 -6.39
CA LEU A 266 -15.30 10.77 -7.56
C LEU A 266 -13.85 10.27 -7.46
N ILE A 267 -12.95 11.12 -6.98
CA ILE A 267 -11.53 10.82 -6.83
C ILE A 267 -11.34 9.76 -5.74
N ASP A 268 -12.02 9.91 -4.59
CA ASP A 268 -11.99 8.93 -3.51
C ASP A 268 -12.62 7.60 -3.91
N ASN A 269 -13.69 7.61 -4.71
CA ASN A 269 -14.26 6.39 -5.29
C ASN A 269 -13.27 5.72 -6.24
N ALA A 270 -12.60 6.47 -7.13
CA ALA A 270 -11.56 5.90 -7.99
C ALA A 270 -10.44 5.25 -7.16
N ARG A 271 -9.99 5.92 -6.08
CA ARG A 271 -8.96 5.42 -5.15
C ARG A 271 -9.43 4.17 -4.38
N PHE A 272 -10.62 4.19 -3.82
CA PHE A 272 -11.19 3.05 -3.10
C PHE A 272 -11.35 1.83 -4.01
N PHE A 273 -11.90 2.03 -5.21
CA PHE A 273 -12.15 0.93 -6.13
C PHE A 273 -10.86 0.33 -6.72
N VAL A 274 -9.81 1.13 -6.98
CA VAL A 274 -8.52 0.55 -7.38
C VAL A 274 -7.92 -0.27 -6.22
N GLN A 275 -7.92 0.26 -4.99
CA GLN A 275 -7.36 -0.45 -3.84
C GLN A 275 -8.07 -1.78 -3.59
N ILE A 276 -9.40 -1.79 -3.61
CA ILE A 276 -10.17 -3.00 -3.28
C ILE A 276 -10.08 -4.05 -4.38
N TYR A 277 -10.16 -3.67 -5.66
CA TYR A 277 -10.12 -4.65 -6.74
C TYR A 277 -8.70 -5.11 -7.08
N VAL A 278 -7.67 -4.28 -6.89
CA VAL A 278 -6.27 -4.75 -6.92
C VAL A 278 -6.05 -5.75 -5.79
N SER A 279 -6.44 -5.42 -4.56
CA SER A 279 -6.31 -6.34 -3.42
C SER A 279 -7.03 -7.66 -3.65
N ILE A 280 -8.28 -7.63 -4.13
CA ILE A 280 -9.04 -8.84 -4.47
C ILE A 280 -8.37 -9.62 -5.61
N GLY A 281 -7.96 -8.93 -6.69
CA GLY A 281 -7.37 -9.55 -7.87
C GLY A 281 -6.07 -10.28 -7.53
N ASP A 282 -5.17 -9.60 -6.83
CA ASP A 282 -3.87 -10.14 -6.45
C ASP A 282 -3.96 -11.21 -5.35
N ALA A 283 -4.89 -11.07 -4.40
CA ALA A 283 -5.17 -12.10 -3.43
C ALA A 283 -5.73 -13.35 -4.12
N LEU A 284 -6.63 -13.21 -5.10
CA LEU A 284 -7.11 -14.32 -5.91
C LEU A 284 -5.99 -15.01 -6.69
N ILE A 285 -5.06 -14.26 -7.30
CA ILE A 285 -3.89 -14.84 -7.98
C ILE A 285 -3.11 -15.74 -7.02
N SER A 286 -2.82 -15.25 -5.81
CA SER A 286 -2.09 -15.99 -4.77
C SER A 286 -2.88 -17.19 -4.23
N GLY A 287 -4.20 -17.04 -4.06
CA GLY A 287 -5.11 -18.10 -3.63
C GLY A 287 -5.23 -19.22 -4.68
N TRP A 288 -5.38 -18.87 -5.96
CA TRP A 288 -5.40 -19.83 -7.06
C TRP A 288 -4.04 -20.49 -7.27
N ASN A 289 -2.95 -19.74 -7.10
CA ASN A 289 -1.61 -20.29 -7.10
C ASN A 289 -1.46 -21.37 -6.01
N SER A 290 -1.92 -21.09 -4.79
CA SER A 290 -1.93 -22.06 -3.68
C SER A 290 -2.78 -23.29 -4.02
N LYS A 291 -3.99 -23.10 -4.57
CA LYS A 291 -4.90 -24.19 -4.98
C LYS A 291 -4.26 -25.17 -5.94
N TYR A 292 -3.69 -24.66 -7.02
CA TYR A 292 -3.11 -25.49 -8.06
C TYR A 292 -1.72 -26.00 -7.72
N TYR A 293 -1.00 -25.33 -6.80
CA TYR A 293 0.29 -25.80 -6.28
C TYR A 293 0.12 -27.00 -5.33
N TYR A 294 -0.77 -26.89 -4.33
CA TYR A 294 -0.98 -27.95 -3.34
C TYR A 294 -1.97 -29.02 -3.78
N ASN A 295 -2.85 -28.70 -4.72
CA ASN A 295 -3.81 -29.61 -5.35
C ASN A 295 -4.63 -30.47 -4.36
N ARG A 296 -5.11 -29.85 -3.28
CA ARG A 296 -5.76 -30.58 -2.17
C ARG A 296 -7.20 -31.00 -2.48
N TRP A 297 -7.55 -32.19 -2.00
CA TRP A 297 -8.89 -32.74 -2.07
C TRP A 297 -9.93 -31.96 -1.27
N ARG A 298 -11.18 -32.05 -1.68
CA ARG A 298 -12.32 -31.40 -1.03
C ARG A 298 -12.80 -32.22 0.17
N PRO A 299 -13.53 -31.63 1.13
CA PRO A 299 -14.11 -32.39 2.25
C PRO A 299 -14.94 -33.59 1.80
N SER A 300 -15.75 -33.44 0.75
CA SER A 300 -16.53 -34.54 0.18
C SER A 300 -15.69 -35.71 -0.34
N THR A 301 -14.50 -35.44 -0.88
CA THR A 301 -13.56 -36.51 -1.26
C THR A 301 -12.88 -37.10 -0.02
N ALA A 302 -12.40 -36.24 0.88
CA ALA A 302 -11.70 -36.66 2.09
C ALA A 302 -12.55 -37.58 2.97
N ILE A 303 -13.76 -37.14 3.35
CA ILE A 303 -14.65 -37.87 4.26
C ILE A 303 -15.06 -39.22 3.68
N ARG A 304 -15.29 -39.29 2.37
CA ARG A 304 -15.66 -40.53 1.68
C ARG A 304 -14.49 -41.49 1.48
N ASN A 305 -13.25 -41.04 1.66
CA ASN A 305 -12.02 -41.82 1.46
C ASN A 305 -11.06 -41.69 2.66
N ALA A 306 -11.59 -41.53 3.88
CA ALA A 306 -10.76 -41.39 5.07
C ALA A 306 -9.98 -42.69 5.39
N ASP A 307 -10.44 -43.84 4.87
CA ASP A 307 -9.75 -45.13 4.99
C ASP A 307 -8.34 -45.15 4.37
N ILE A 308 -8.05 -44.23 3.44
CA ILE A 308 -6.74 -44.12 2.79
C ILE A 308 -5.88 -42.95 3.30
N ASP A 309 -6.40 -42.06 4.15
CA ASP A 309 -5.68 -40.83 4.53
C ASP A 309 -4.51 -41.04 5.51
N GLY A 310 -4.43 -42.23 6.10
CA GLY A 310 -3.40 -42.64 7.06
C GLY A 310 -3.62 -42.11 8.48
N ASN A 311 -4.79 -41.55 8.78
CA ASN A 311 -5.14 -40.97 10.05
C ASN A 311 -6.20 -41.82 10.78
N PRO A 312 -5.86 -42.45 11.92
CA PRO A 312 -6.80 -43.30 12.65
C PRO A 312 -7.92 -42.51 13.37
N ALA A 313 -7.86 -41.17 13.38
CA ALA A 313 -8.83 -40.31 14.03
C ALA A 313 -9.84 -39.66 13.06
N THR A 314 -9.82 -40.04 11.78
CA THR A 314 -10.78 -39.61 10.76
C THR A 314 -11.64 -40.81 10.32
N ASP A 315 -12.93 -40.76 10.67
CA ASP A 315 -13.84 -41.85 10.31
C ASP A 315 -14.36 -41.68 8.88
N GLN A 316 -14.31 -42.74 8.08
CA GLN A 316 -14.89 -42.75 6.73
C GLN A 316 -16.42 -42.67 6.80
N ASP A 317 -17.00 -41.88 5.90
CA ASP A 317 -18.43 -41.95 5.56
C ASP A 317 -18.58 -41.86 4.04
N THR A 318 -18.84 -43.01 3.40
CA THR A 318 -18.90 -43.14 1.94
C THR A 318 -20.14 -42.49 1.31
N LEU A 319 -21.16 -42.20 2.12
CA LEU A 319 -22.42 -41.58 1.70
C LEU A 319 -22.50 -40.09 2.03
N TRP A 320 -21.51 -39.55 2.76
CA TRP A 320 -21.47 -38.14 3.11
C TRP A 320 -21.55 -37.24 1.88
N LEU A 321 -22.46 -36.27 1.94
CA LEU A 321 -22.64 -35.25 0.91
C LEU A 321 -22.61 -33.86 1.56
N PRO A 322 -21.99 -32.87 0.90
CA PRO A 322 -21.93 -31.52 1.42
C PRO A 322 -23.29 -30.82 1.29
N LEU A 323 -23.61 -29.94 2.25
CA LEU A 323 -24.81 -29.12 2.25
C LEU A 323 -24.94 -28.26 0.99
N ALA A 324 -23.83 -27.67 0.53
CA ALA A 324 -23.75 -26.86 -0.68
C ALA A 324 -22.95 -27.57 -1.77
N VAL A 325 -23.23 -27.23 -3.03
CA VAL A 325 -22.51 -27.78 -4.18
C VAL A 325 -21.02 -27.48 -4.06
N THR A 326 -20.19 -28.52 -4.10
CA THR A 326 -18.73 -28.35 -4.03
C THR A 326 -18.21 -27.65 -5.29
N PRO A 327 -17.47 -26.53 -5.17
CA PRO A 327 -16.92 -25.86 -6.33
C PRO A 327 -15.85 -26.69 -7.05
N ARG A 328 -15.87 -26.63 -8.39
CA ARG A 328 -14.99 -27.41 -9.29
C ARG A 328 -13.56 -26.85 -9.42
N HIS A 329 -12.87 -26.78 -8.29
CA HIS A 329 -11.43 -26.48 -8.19
C HIS A 329 -10.83 -27.04 -6.89
N PRO A 330 -9.50 -27.16 -6.77
CA PRO A 330 -8.84 -27.64 -5.54
C PRO A 330 -9.24 -26.84 -4.30
N GLU A 331 -9.11 -27.50 -3.15
CA GLU A 331 -9.65 -27.04 -1.87
C GLU A 331 -8.84 -25.88 -1.28
N TYR A 332 -7.53 -26.06 -1.10
CA TYR A 332 -6.71 -25.20 -0.26
C TYR A 332 -6.01 -24.08 -1.03
N VAL A 333 -6.17 -22.79 -0.72
CA VAL A 333 -6.99 -22.21 0.37
C VAL A 333 -8.41 -21.86 -0.07
N ALA A 334 -9.33 -21.56 0.85
CA ALA A 334 -10.68 -21.16 0.50
C ALA A 334 -10.70 -19.79 -0.19
N ALA A 335 -11.10 -19.74 -1.46
CA ALA A 335 -11.13 -18.48 -2.23
C ALA A 335 -12.12 -17.44 -1.67
N HIS A 336 -13.17 -17.87 -0.97
CA HIS A 336 -14.06 -16.92 -0.27
C HIS A 336 -13.33 -16.22 0.87
N GLY A 337 -12.51 -16.94 1.65
CA GLY A 337 -11.67 -16.34 2.70
C GLY A 337 -10.65 -15.36 2.13
N VAL A 338 -10.05 -15.70 0.98
CA VAL A 338 -9.14 -14.81 0.24
C VAL A 338 -9.82 -13.49 -0.13
N VAL A 339 -10.99 -13.56 -0.76
CA VAL A 339 -11.72 -12.36 -1.20
C VAL A 339 -12.25 -11.56 0.00
N SER A 340 -12.81 -12.23 1.01
CA SER A 340 -13.35 -11.56 2.19
C SER A 340 -12.27 -10.90 3.03
N GLY A 341 -11.11 -11.55 3.18
CA GLY A 341 -9.93 -10.97 3.82
C GLY A 341 -9.48 -9.71 3.09
N ALA A 342 -9.33 -9.77 1.77
CA ALA A 342 -8.96 -8.61 0.97
C ALA A 342 -9.96 -7.45 1.15
N ILE A 343 -11.26 -7.73 1.09
CA ILE A 343 -12.32 -6.72 1.30
C ILE A 343 -12.21 -6.09 2.70
N ALA A 344 -12.17 -6.91 3.75
CA ALA A 344 -12.23 -6.42 5.12
C ALA A 344 -11.02 -5.54 5.47
N TYR A 345 -9.83 -6.00 5.09
CA TYR A 345 -8.60 -5.27 5.37
C TYR A 345 -8.43 -4.06 4.44
N THR A 346 -8.85 -4.08 3.17
CA THR A 346 -8.86 -2.86 2.36
C THR A 346 -9.81 -1.81 2.92
N ILE A 347 -11.02 -2.18 3.35
CA ILE A 347 -11.96 -1.24 3.98
C ILE A 347 -11.35 -0.66 5.25
N ASN A 348 -10.79 -1.49 6.14
CA ASN A 348 -10.13 -1.00 7.34
C ASN A 348 -8.96 -0.06 7.03
N ASN A 349 -8.12 -0.40 6.04
CA ASN A 349 -6.95 0.41 5.68
C ASN A 349 -7.36 1.74 5.03
N PHE A 350 -8.41 1.75 4.21
CA PHE A 350 -8.88 2.96 3.53
C PHE A 350 -9.58 3.93 4.49
N PHE A 351 -10.44 3.42 5.40
CA PHE A 351 -11.21 4.24 6.34
C PHE A 351 -10.54 4.41 7.71
N ALA A 352 -9.39 3.76 7.93
CA ALA A 352 -8.65 3.75 9.19
C ALA A 352 -9.48 3.30 10.41
N THR A 353 -10.50 2.45 10.20
CA THR A 353 -11.33 1.90 11.27
C THR A 353 -11.98 0.58 10.86
N PRO A 354 -12.02 -0.42 11.76
CA PRO A 354 -12.80 -1.63 11.53
C PRO A 354 -14.28 -1.44 11.92
N ASN A 355 -14.60 -0.41 12.69
CA ASN A 355 -15.97 -0.09 13.13
C ASN A 355 -16.67 0.71 12.04
N ILE A 356 -17.10 0.00 11.00
CA ILE A 356 -17.76 0.56 9.84
C ILE A 356 -18.91 -0.35 9.42
N THR A 357 -20.09 0.26 9.23
CA THR A 357 -21.30 -0.51 8.91
C THR A 357 -21.32 -0.92 7.45
N ILE A 358 -21.46 -2.22 7.19
CA ILE A 358 -21.69 -2.78 5.87
C ILE A 358 -22.92 -3.69 5.90
N THR A 359 -23.78 -3.56 4.89
CA THR A 359 -24.93 -4.44 4.69
C THR A 359 -24.70 -5.24 3.41
N LEU A 360 -24.65 -6.56 3.55
CA LEU A 360 -24.58 -7.49 2.43
C LEU A 360 -25.97 -8.03 2.14
N THR A 361 -26.26 -8.25 0.88
CA THR A 361 -27.52 -8.84 0.41
C THR A 361 -27.20 -10.07 -0.44
N SER A 362 -28.03 -11.11 -0.36
CA SER A 362 -27.87 -12.33 -1.15
C SER A 362 -29.10 -12.63 -2.00
N THR A 363 -28.90 -12.84 -3.31
CA THR A 363 -30.00 -13.24 -4.20
C THR A 363 -30.36 -14.73 -4.08
N VAL A 364 -29.49 -15.53 -3.46
CA VAL A 364 -29.73 -16.97 -3.23
C VAL A 364 -30.75 -17.18 -2.11
N THR A 365 -30.59 -16.45 -1.00
CA THR A 365 -31.48 -16.55 0.17
C THR A 365 -32.58 -15.48 0.15
N GLY A 366 -32.38 -14.38 -0.57
CA GLY A 366 -33.30 -13.23 -0.57
C GLY A 366 -33.23 -12.40 0.72
N THR A 367 -32.16 -12.56 1.51
CA THR A 367 -31.95 -11.92 2.82
C THR A 367 -30.81 -10.90 2.76
N GLN A 368 -30.62 -10.19 3.88
CA GLN A 368 -29.51 -9.26 4.08
C GLN A 368 -28.89 -9.43 5.46
N HIS A 369 -27.57 -9.33 5.56
CA HIS A 369 -26.81 -9.35 6.81
C HIS A 369 -26.07 -8.02 6.99
N THR A 370 -26.11 -7.46 8.19
CA THR A 370 -25.48 -6.17 8.51
C THR A 370 -24.43 -6.38 9.59
N PHE A 371 -23.23 -5.87 9.34
CA PHE A 371 -22.10 -5.91 10.27
C PHE A 371 -21.73 -4.48 10.66
N THR A 372 -21.42 -4.26 11.93
CA THR A 372 -20.94 -2.95 12.43
C THR A 372 -19.43 -2.92 12.66
N ASN A 373 -18.82 -4.11 12.74
CA ASN A 373 -17.39 -4.31 12.64
C ASN A 373 -17.10 -5.18 11.40
N ILE A 374 -16.19 -4.72 10.54
CA ILE A 374 -15.88 -5.40 9.29
C ILE A 374 -15.23 -6.78 9.47
N TYR A 375 -14.68 -7.07 10.65
CA TYR A 375 -14.10 -8.39 10.93
C TYR A 375 -15.15 -9.44 11.31
N ASP A 376 -16.34 -9.04 11.80
CA ASP A 376 -17.45 -9.98 12.06
C ASP A 376 -17.91 -10.68 10.75
N TYR A 377 -17.77 -9.99 9.63
CA TYR A 377 -18.02 -10.53 8.29
C TYR A 377 -17.08 -11.69 7.93
N LEU A 378 -15.83 -11.69 8.42
CA LEU A 378 -14.87 -12.77 8.17
C LEU A 378 -15.25 -14.08 8.87
N ASP A 379 -15.78 -13.96 10.09
CA ASP A 379 -16.26 -15.11 10.87
C ASP A 379 -17.47 -15.75 10.20
N GLU A 380 -18.43 -14.95 9.73
CA GLU A 380 -19.62 -15.45 9.05
C GLU A 380 -19.24 -16.20 7.76
N ILE A 381 -18.38 -15.63 6.92
CA ILE A 381 -17.94 -16.30 5.69
C ILE A 381 -17.19 -17.59 5.99
N THR A 382 -16.29 -17.58 6.96
CA THR A 382 -15.52 -18.76 7.35
C THR A 382 -16.46 -19.89 7.75
N ASN A 383 -17.42 -19.58 8.61
CA ASN A 383 -18.44 -20.53 9.05
C ASN A 383 -19.33 -21.00 7.90
N ALA A 384 -19.75 -20.11 7.00
CA ALA A 384 -20.54 -20.47 5.83
C ALA A 384 -19.85 -21.53 4.95
N ARG A 385 -18.51 -21.49 4.83
CA ARG A 385 -17.79 -22.47 4.00
C ARG A 385 -17.73 -23.86 4.63
N ILE A 386 -17.68 -23.91 5.96
CA ILE A 386 -17.63 -25.11 6.78
C ILE A 386 -19.02 -25.74 6.87
N TRP A 387 -20.03 -24.95 7.23
CA TRP A 387 -21.43 -25.37 7.31
C TRP A 387 -21.97 -25.75 5.93
N GLY A 388 -21.47 -25.15 4.85
CA GLY A 388 -21.75 -25.58 3.49
C GLY A 388 -21.05 -26.90 3.07
N GLY A 389 -20.14 -27.44 3.87
CA GLY A 389 -19.39 -28.67 3.55
C GLY A 389 -18.32 -28.50 2.47
N MET A 390 -17.88 -27.27 2.20
CA MET A 390 -17.05 -26.95 1.02
C MET A 390 -15.56 -26.82 1.31
N HIS A 391 -15.19 -26.40 2.52
CA HIS A 391 -13.81 -26.09 2.92
C HIS A 391 -13.53 -26.49 4.37
N PHE A 392 -12.25 -26.75 4.65
CA PHE A 392 -11.73 -26.93 6.00
C PHE A 392 -11.48 -25.57 6.68
N ARG A 393 -11.45 -25.52 8.02
CA ARG A 393 -11.29 -24.25 8.75
C ARG A 393 -9.92 -23.62 8.54
N THR A 394 -8.84 -24.40 8.59
CA THR A 394 -7.49 -23.91 8.29
C THR A 394 -7.42 -23.30 6.90
N SER A 395 -8.08 -23.93 5.91
CA SER A 395 -8.15 -23.43 4.54
C SER A 395 -8.84 -22.06 4.44
N CYS A 396 -9.88 -21.83 5.26
CA CYS A 396 -10.56 -20.53 5.33
C CYS A 396 -9.69 -19.46 5.98
N GLN A 397 -9.06 -19.78 7.12
CA GLN A 397 -8.18 -18.88 7.86
C GLN A 397 -6.94 -18.49 7.06
N GLN A 398 -6.28 -19.44 6.40
CA GLN A 398 -5.15 -19.17 5.51
C GLN A 398 -5.57 -18.37 4.27
N GLY A 399 -6.82 -18.56 3.80
CA GLY A 399 -7.40 -17.69 2.79
C GLY A 399 -7.51 -16.25 3.26
N VAL A 400 -8.09 -16.03 4.45
CA VAL A 400 -8.20 -14.70 5.07
C VAL A 400 -6.82 -14.05 5.25
N GLN A 401 -5.81 -14.82 5.68
CA GLN A 401 -4.45 -14.32 5.83
C GLN A 401 -3.86 -13.81 4.52
N ILE A 402 -4.01 -14.55 3.41
CA ILE A 402 -3.59 -14.06 2.08
C ILE A 402 -4.29 -12.74 1.74
N GLY A 403 -5.60 -12.67 1.97
CA GLY A 403 -6.37 -11.44 1.73
C GLY A 403 -5.85 -10.26 2.54
N GLN A 404 -5.53 -10.48 3.82
CA GLN A 404 -4.93 -9.49 4.72
C GLN A 404 -3.57 -9.01 4.23
N ASP A 405 -2.64 -9.94 3.98
CA ASP A 405 -1.26 -9.61 3.61
C ASP A 405 -1.22 -8.79 2.31
N VAL A 406 -2.02 -9.19 1.33
CA VAL A 406 -2.14 -8.48 0.06
C VAL A 406 -2.81 -7.11 0.25
N ALA A 407 -3.90 -7.01 1.01
CA ALA A 407 -4.57 -5.73 1.24
C ALA A 407 -3.66 -4.71 1.97
N ASN A 408 -2.84 -5.18 2.91
CA ASN A 408 -1.85 -4.34 3.60
C ASN A 408 -0.73 -3.90 2.65
N TYR A 409 -0.22 -4.81 1.83
CA TYR A 409 0.78 -4.48 0.81
C TYR A 409 0.25 -3.46 -0.19
N VAL A 410 -0.97 -3.66 -0.69
CA VAL A 410 -1.61 -2.74 -1.64
C VAL A 410 -1.87 -1.38 -0.98
N ALA A 411 -2.34 -1.33 0.27
CA ALA A 411 -2.54 -0.06 0.99
C ALA A 411 -1.24 0.76 1.08
N ASN A 412 -0.11 0.09 1.32
CA ASN A 412 1.22 0.70 1.35
C ASN A 412 1.71 1.21 -0.02
N LEU A 413 0.98 1.01 -1.12
CA LEU A 413 1.25 1.64 -2.41
C LEU A 413 0.56 3.01 -2.57
N PHE A 414 -0.31 3.40 -1.62
CA PHE A 414 -1.10 4.65 -1.69
C PHE A 414 -0.82 5.60 -0.52
N VAL A 415 0.27 5.41 0.23
CA VAL A 415 0.71 6.28 1.32
C VAL A 415 1.95 7.07 0.87
N PRO A 416 1.85 8.40 0.65
CA PRO A 416 3.01 9.20 0.22
C PRO A 416 4.16 9.16 1.25
N VAL A 417 5.36 9.63 0.86
CA VAL A 417 6.39 9.93 1.88
C VAL A 417 5.84 11.01 2.80
N GLU A 418 5.66 10.66 4.06
CA GLU A 418 5.24 11.63 5.07
C GLU A 418 6.46 12.11 5.85
N LEU A 419 6.79 13.39 5.69
CA LEU A 419 7.91 14.00 6.39
C LEU A 419 7.48 14.37 7.81
N ILE A 420 8.12 13.80 8.83
CA ILE A 420 7.91 14.15 10.24
C ILE A 420 8.55 15.50 10.55
N SER A 421 9.76 15.75 10.03
CA SER A 421 10.47 17.01 10.26
C SER A 421 11.55 17.27 9.22
N LEU A 422 11.82 18.56 8.97
CA LEU A 422 12.98 19.07 8.23
C LEU A 422 13.59 20.21 9.05
N ASN A 423 14.84 20.06 9.48
CA ASN A 423 15.54 21.03 10.31
C ASN A 423 16.92 21.36 9.73
N SER A 424 17.48 22.50 10.14
CA SER A 424 18.87 22.87 9.87
C SER A 424 19.66 23.18 11.13
N MET A 425 20.98 22.98 11.06
CA MET A 425 21.95 23.37 12.06
C MET A 425 23.12 24.06 11.38
N ILE A 426 23.51 25.24 11.86
CA ILE A 426 24.67 26.00 11.37
C ILE A 426 25.87 25.64 12.23
N ASN A 427 26.99 25.27 11.61
CA ASN A 427 28.28 25.11 12.26
C ASN A 427 29.36 25.84 11.45
N GLY A 428 29.62 27.08 11.86
CA GLY A 428 30.44 28.01 11.10
C GLY A 428 29.94 28.23 9.68
N SER A 429 30.76 27.96 8.67
CA SER A 429 30.37 28.10 7.25
C SER A 429 29.54 26.94 6.70
N ASP A 430 29.18 25.95 7.53
CA ASP A 430 28.50 24.75 7.07
C ASP A 430 27.06 24.72 7.59
N ILE A 431 26.13 24.29 6.73
CA ILE A 431 24.72 24.08 7.08
C ILE A 431 24.42 22.59 6.97
N THR A 432 24.04 21.96 8.08
CA THR A 432 23.58 20.56 8.10
C THR A 432 22.06 20.52 8.11
N LEU A 433 21.48 19.90 7.10
CA LEU A 433 20.07 19.54 7.03
C LEU A 433 19.86 18.18 7.67
N THR A 434 18.79 18.04 8.44
CA THR A 434 18.33 16.75 8.98
C THR A 434 16.84 16.61 8.74
N TRP A 435 16.41 15.42 8.34
CA TRP A 435 14.98 15.14 8.16
C TRP A 435 14.63 13.73 8.60
N ILE A 436 13.36 13.57 8.95
CA ILE A 436 12.78 12.32 9.41
C ILE A 436 11.55 12.02 8.57
N THR A 437 11.43 10.80 8.06
CA THR A 437 10.22 10.31 7.37
C THR A 437 9.46 9.36 8.29
N ALA A 438 8.13 9.45 8.33
CA ALA A 438 7.26 8.46 8.98
C ALA A 438 7.13 7.22 8.10
N THR A 439 6.91 7.45 6.81
CA THR A 439 6.75 6.43 5.76
C THR A 439 7.52 6.84 4.52
N GLU A 440 7.89 5.85 3.71
CA GLU A 440 8.42 6.04 2.36
C GLU A 440 7.77 5.06 1.38
N ILE A 441 7.50 5.52 0.16
CA ILE A 441 7.07 4.71 -0.97
C ILE A 441 8.07 4.88 -2.08
N ASN A 442 8.50 3.76 -2.68
CA ASN A 442 9.23 3.76 -3.95
C ASN A 442 10.48 4.67 -3.95
N ASN A 443 10.94 5.08 -2.77
CA ASN A 443 11.87 6.19 -2.60
C ASN A 443 13.28 5.74 -2.95
N GLN A 444 13.73 6.10 -4.15
CA GLN A 444 15.12 5.96 -4.55
C GLN A 444 16.02 6.85 -3.68
N GLY A 445 15.52 8.03 -3.30
CA GLY A 445 16.19 8.94 -2.38
C GLY A 445 15.77 10.39 -2.57
N PHE A 446 16.54 11.28 -1.97
CA PHE A 446 16.20 12.69 -1.90
C PHE A 446 17.20 13.54 -2.67
N GLU A 447 16.70 14.31 -3.63
CA GLU A 447 17.45 15.41 -4.25
C GLU A 447 17.37 16.65 -3.38
N ILE A 448 18.54 17.23 -3.09
CA ILE A 448 18.65 18.43 -2.27
C ILE A 448 18.97 19.60 -3.18
N TYR A 449 18.10 20.60 -3.16
CA TYR A 449 18.24 21.82 -3.92
C TYR A 449 18.60 22.98 -3.01
N ARG A 450 19.46 23.88 -3.48
CA ARG A 450 19.81 25.15 -2.86
C ARG A 450 19.64 26.28 -3.85
N ASN A 451 18.82 27.28 -3.52
CA ASN A 451 18.52 28.42 -4.38
C ASN A 451 18.16 28.00 -5.82
N GLY A 452 17.39 26.92 -5.95
CA GLY A 452 16.94 26.37 -7.23
C GLY A 452 17.90 25.38 -7.93
N ASN A 453 19.12 25.18 -7.42
CA ASN A 453 20.10 24.28 -8.03
C ASN A 453 20.25 22.99 -7.22
N LYS A 454 20.26 21.83 -7.87
CA LYS A 454 20.56 20.54 -7.22
C LYS A 454 22.01 20.53 -6.75
N ILE A 455 22.24 20.25 -5.47
CA ILE A 455 23.56 20.19 -4.84
C ILE A 455 23.96 18.79 -4.37
N ALA A 456 22.99 17.91 -4.11
CA ALA A 456 23.26 16.56 -3.64
C ALA A 456 22.09 15.59 -3.89
N PHE A 457 22.38 14.30 -3.67
CA PHE A 457 21.40 13.22 -3.60
C PHE A 457 21.73 12.33 -2.40
N VAL A 458 20.72 11.94 -1.63
CA VAL A 458 20.85 11.01 -0.48
C VAL A 458 19.95 9.81 -0.73
N GLU A 459 20.51 8.59 -0.78
CA GLU A 459 19.75 7.36 -1.03
C GLU A 459 18.67 7.12 0.03
N GLY A 460 17.46 6.79 -0.43
CA GLY A 460 16.30 6.44 0.38
C GLY A 460 16.29 4.96 0.79
N LYS A 461 15.20 4.51 1.41
CA LYS A 461 15.00 3.11 1.81
C LYS A 461 13.99 2.35 0.95
N GLY A 462 13.55 2.93 -0.16
CA GLY A 462 12.51 2.35 -1.01
C GLY A 462 11.14 2.49 -0.35
N THR A 463 10.42 1.38 -0.20
CA THR A 463 9.12 1.36 0.47
C THR A 463 9.28 0.88 1.91
N THR A 464 8.96 1.73 2.88
CA THR A 464 9.01 1.40 4.31
C THR A 464 7.96 2.17 5.10
N THR A 465 7.40 1.55 6.13
CA THR A 465 6.55 2.21 7.13
C THR A 465 7.30 2.49 8.44
N GLU A 466 8.59 2.15 8.50
CA GLU A 466 9.46 2.42 9.64
C GLU A 466 10.07 3.81 9.51
N THR A 467 10.13 4.54 10.63
CA THR A 467 10.73 5.87 10.68
C THR A 467 12.20 5.84 10.24
N GLN A 468 12.56 6.68 9.28
CA GLN A 468 13.95 6.84 8.83
C GLN A 468 14.49 8.21 9.18
N ASN A 469 15.81 8.29 9.39
CA ASN A 469 16.52 9.51 9.71
C ASN A 469 17.61 9.75 8.68
N TYR A 470 17.70 10.99 8.19
CA TYR A 470 18.64 11.38 7.16
C TYR A 470 19.36 12.68 7.53
N SER A 471 20.54 12.88 6.95
CA SER A 471 21.29 14.12 7.10
C SER A 471 22.13 14.44 5.86
N PHE A 472 22.32 15.73 5.60
CA PHE A 472 23.24 16.22 4.57
C PHE A 472 23.90 17.52 5.03
N THR A 473 25.21 17.67 4.83
CA THR A 473 25.94 18.91 5.18
C THR A 473 26.42 19.63 3.93
N ASP A 474 25.94 20.85 3.75
CA ASP A 474 26.40 21.82 2.76
C ASP A 474 27.54 22.65 3.36
N LYS A 475 28.69 22.71 2.68
CA LYS A 475 29.96 23.19 3.27
C LYS A 475 30.49 24.44 2.62
N ASN A 476 31.32 25.18 3.37
CA ASN A 476 32.08 26.33 2.89
C ASN A 476 31.19 27.42 2.28
N LEU A 477 30.09 27.74 2.96
CA LEU A 477 29.14 28.76 2.55
C LEU A 477 29.60 30.16 2.99
N GLU A 478 29.16 31.16 2.23
CA GLU A 478 29.36 32.56 2.56
C GLU A 478 28.17 33.09 3.36
N SER A 479 28.32 34.27 3.97
CA SER A 479 27.22 34.96 4.64
C SER A 479 26.07 35.20 3.64
N GLY A 480 24.84 34.80 3.98
CA GLY A 480 23.72 34.92 3.05
C GLY A 480 22.45 34.17 3.45
N ILE A 481 21.46 34.22 2.56
CA ILE A 481 20.18 33.51 2.71
C ILE A 481 20.19 32.31 1.75
N TYR A 482 19.93 31.13 2.31
CA TYR A 482 19.91 29.87 1.58
C TYR A 482 18.52 29.24 1.66
N ASN A 483 17.87 29.09 0.50
CA ASN A 483 16.60 28.38 0.38
C ASN A 483 16.87 26.94 -0.03
N TYR A 484 16.59 26.01 0.86
CA TYR A 484 16.69 24.58 0.62
C TYR A 484 15.33 23.99 0.26
N ARG A 485 15.34 23.05 -0.68
CA ARG A 485 14.19 22.24 -1.04
C ARG A 485 14.62 20.78 -1.13
N LEU A 486 13.83 19.90 -0.52
CA LEU A 486 14.00 18.46 -0.54
C LEU A 486 12.97 17.88 -1.51
N ASN A 487 13.46 17.23 -2.56
CA ASN A 487 12.62 16.50 -3.50
C ASN A 487 12.83 15.00 -3.25
N GLN A 488 11.77 14.25 -2.99
CA GLN A 488 11.79 12.80 -3.12
C GLN A 488 11.94 12.45 -4.61
N ILE A 489 12.72 11.42 -4.89
CA ILE A 489 12.85 10.77 -6.19
C ILE A 489 12.48 9.31 -6.03
N ASP A 490 11.60 8.85 -6.90
CA ASP A 490 11.16 7.47 -6.93
C ASP A 490 12.01 6.62 -7.89
N PHE A 491 11.97 5.28 -7.75
CA PHE A 491 12.70 4.38 -8.67
C PHE A 491 12.24 4.47 -10.13
N ASP A 492 11.04 5.00 -10.38
CA ASP A 492 10.53 5.27 -11.72
C ASP A 492 10.94 6.66 -12.27
N GLY A 493 11.63 7.46 -11.44
CA GLY A 493 12.12 8.79 -11.77
C GLY A 493 11.12 9.92 -11.51
N THR A 494 9.94 9.63 -10.97
CA THR A 494 9.01 10.68 -10.52
C THR A 494 9.60 11.49 -9.37
N GLN A 495 9.23 12.77 -9.28
CA GLN A 495 9.75 13.68 -8.26
C GLN A 495 8.62 14.38 -7.51
N GLU A 496 8.72 14.47 -6.19
CA GLU A 496 7.78 15.20 -5.33
C GLU A 496 8.54 16.11 -4.37
N VAL A 497 8.05 17.34 -4.17
CA VAL A 497 8.61 18.25 -3.17
C VAL A 497 8.07 17.86 -1.79
N VAL A 498 8.94 17.38 -0.90
CA VAL A 498 8.54 16.88 0.43
C VAL A 498 8.90 17.83 1.57
N GLY A 499 9.69 18.87 1.31
CA GLY A 499 9.99 19.89 2.31
C GLY A 499 10.80 21.07 1.77
N GLU A 500 10.61 22.24 2.38
CA GLU A 500 11.35 23.47 2.09
C GLU A 500 11.77 24.17 3.39
N LEU A 501 12.94 24.80 3.37
CA LEU A 501 13.49 25.52 4.52
C LEU A 501 14.37 26.69 4.07
N THR A 502 14.20 27.85 4.68
CA THR A 502 15.09 29.01 4.50
C THR A 502 16.04 29.12 5.70
N VAL A 503 17.34 29.22 5.44
CA VAL A 503 18.38 29.36 6.46
C VAL A 503 19.15 30.66 6.25
N TYR A 504 19.35 31.40 7.34
CA TYR A 504 20.11 32.65 7.37
C TYR A 504 21.49 32.35 7.95
N LEU A 505 22.53 32.39 7.13
CA LEU A 505 23.90 32.22 7.57
C LEU A 505 24.54 33.61 7.72
N THR A 506 25.01 33.92 8.93
CA THR A 506 25.74 35.16 9.21
C THR A 506 27.13 34.83 9.73
N LEU A 507 28.15 35.13 8.92
CA LEU A 507 29.56 34.99 9.27
C LEU A 507 30.16 36.36 9.61
N PRO A 508 31.15 36.42 10.53
CA PRO A 508 31.94 37.63 10.75
C PRO A 508 32.67 38.10 9.48
N GLU A 509 32.84 39.40 9.29
CA GLU A 509 33.52 39.97 8.12
C GLU A 509 35.05 40.09 8.31
N GLU A 510 35.50 40.20 9.55
CA GLU A 510 36.90 40.41 9.90
C GLU A 510 37.34 39.53 11.06
N PHE A 511 38.65 39.28 11.13
CA PHE A 511 39.24 38.71 12.33
C PHE A 511 39.19 39.78 13.42
N SER A 512 38.66 39.43 14.59
CA SER A 512 38.71 40.31 15.75
C SER A 512 38.97 39.54 17.02
N LEU A 513 39.80 40.10 17.88
CA LEU A 513 39.87 39.71 19.29
C LEU A 513 39.08 40.73 20.09
N GLU A 514 38.23 40.31 21.01
CA GLU A 514 37.46 41.23 21.85
C GLU A 514 38.18 41.54 23.15
N GLN A 515 37.82 42.66 23.78
CA GLN A 515 38.29 42.94 25.13
C GLN A 515 37.64 41.96 26.10
N ASN A 516 38.46 41.27 26.90
CA ASN A 516 37.95 40.33 27.89
C ASN A 516 36.95 41.02 28.84
N PHE A 517 35.87 40.34 29.21
CA PHE A 517 34.89 40.87 30.15
C PHE A 517 34.58 39.85 31.27
N PRO A 518 34.60 40.27 32.54
CA PRO A 518 34.99 41.60 33.03
C PRO A 518 36.49 41.91 32.85
N ASN A 519 36.89 43.19 32.74
CA ASN A 519 38.28 43.63 32.86
C ASN A 519 38.34 44.94 33.67
N PRO A 520 38.85 44.94 34.92
CA PRO A 520 39.59 43.87 35.57
C PRO A 520 38.74 42.63 35.90
N PHE A 521 39.36 41.45 35.98
CA PHE A 521 38.67 40.18 36.27
C PHE A 521 39.13 39.56 37.59
N ASN A 522 38.25 38.77 38.23
CA ASN A 522 38.54 38.01 39.45
C ASN A 522 37.55 36.83 39.67
N PRO A 523 37.98 35.56 39.74
CA PRO A 523 39.19 35.01 39.15
C PRO A 523 39.02 34.67 37.67
N SER A 524 37.80 34.80 37.10
CA SER A 524 37.46 34.42 35.73
C SER A 524 36.99 35.58 34.84
N THR A 525 37.19 35.41 33.53
CA THR A 525 36.77 36.32 32.47
C THR A 525 36.40 35.52 31.23
N VAL A 526 35.58 36.10 30.36
CA VAL A 526 35.34 35.56 29.01
C VAL A 526 36.16 36.36 27.99
N ILE A 527 36.73 35.68 27.01
CA ILE A 527 37.44 36.26 25.88
C ILE A 527 36.66 35.88 24.60
N GLY A 528 36.06 36.88 23.96
CA GLY A 528 35.42 36.75 22.66
C GLY A 528 36.42 36.89 21.52
N TYR A 529 36.23 36.15 20.43
CA TYR A 529 36.93 36.38 19.17
C TYR A 529 36.11 35.93 17.96
N GLN A 530 36.41 36.50 16.79
CA GLN A 530 35.70 36.25 15.55
C GLN A 530 36.65 35.79 14.45
N LEU A 531 36.19 34.83 13.64
CA LEU A 531 36.90 34.28 12.50
C LEU A 531 36.03 34.45 11.24
N PRO A 532 36.46 35.23 10.23
CA PRO A 532 35.73 35.35 8.97
C PRO A 532 35.91 34.13 8.07
N VAL A 533 36.96 33.34 8.31
CA VAL A 533 37.27 32.10 7.58
C VAL A 533 37.77 31.02 8.53
N THR A 534 37.56 29.76 8.17
CA THR A 534 38.10 28.59 8.89
C THR A 534 39.63 28.67 8.96
N GLY A 535 40.20 28.36 10.13
CA GLY A 535 41.65 28.31 10.30
C GLY A 535 42.10 27.72 11.64
N PHE A 536 43.40 27.42 11.72
CA PHE A 536 44.03 27.00 12.97
C PHE A 536 44.16 28.18 13.94
N VAL A 537 43.46 28.10 15.07
CA VAL A 537 43.41 29.14 16.09
C VAL A 537 44.34 28.80 17.24
N SER A 538 45.24 29.74 17.54
CA SER A 538 46.04 29.73 18.76
C SER A 538 45.67 30.93 19.61
N LEU A 539 44.92 30.71 20.70
CA LEU A 539 44.62 31.71 21.72
C LEU A 539 45.38 31.38 23.00
N LYS A 540 46.33 32.25 23.38
CA LYS A 540 47.27 32.01 24.48
C LYS A 540 47.39 33.23 25.38
N ILE A 541 47.69 32.99 26.65
CA ILE A 541 47.93 34.01 27.67
C ILE A 541 49.42 34.07 28.00
N TYR A 542 49.92 35.29 28.15
CA TYR A 542 51.30 35.62 28.45
C TYR A 542 51.41 36.55 29.66
N ASP A 543 52.50 36.43 30.42
CA ASP A 543 52.88 37.41 31.43
C ASP A 543 53.52 38.66 30.78
N VAL A 544 53.83 39.68 31.60
CA VAL A 544 54.46 40.94 31.13
C VAL A 544 55.89 40.75 30.58
N LEU A 545 56.52 39.61 30.84
CA LEU A 545 57.85 39.26 30.32
C LEU A 545 57.75 38.47 29.00
N GLY A 546 56.53 38.13 28.56
CA GLY A 546 56.27 37.37 27.34
C GLY A 546 56.31 35.85 27.51
N ASN A 547 56.35 35.34 28.75
CA ASN A 547 56.28 33.89 28.98
C ASN A 547 54.85 33.39 28.81
N GLU A 548 54.67 32.25 28.15
CA GLU A 548 53.37 31.60 28.02
C GLU A 548 52.88 31.05 29.36
N VAL A 549 51.72 31.53 29.79
CA VAL A 549 51.09 31.20 31.07
C VAL A 549 50.02 30.12 30.89
N ALA A 550 49.23 30.22 29.82
CA ALA A 550 48.15 29.29 29.48
C ALA A 550 47.91 29.25 27.96
N THR A 551 47.46 28.11 27.46
CA THR A 551 46.90 27.95 26.11
C THR A 551 45.42 27.67 26.26
N LEU A 552 44.57 28.54 25.72
CA LEU A 552 43.11 28.44 25.83
C LEU A 552 42.50 27.73 24.61
N VAL A 553 43.03 27.98 23.43
CA VAL A 553 42.63 27.34 22.17
C VAL A 553 43.88 27.04 21.38
N ASN A 554 43.97 25.83 20.83
CA ASN A 554 45.07 25.41 19.97
C ASN A 554 44.60 24.30 19.02
N GLU A 555 43.63 24.65 18.18
CA GLU A 555 42.97 23.72 17.27
C GLU A 555 42.41 24.46 16.04
N GLU A 556 42.02 23.71 15.03
CA GLU A 556 41.30 24.25 13.88
C GLU A 556 39.85 24.59 14.26
N LYS A 557 39.41 25.81 13.93
CA LYS A 557 38.05 26.28 14.17
C LYS A 557 37.43 26.76 12.85
N PRO A 558 36.13 26.49 12.61
CA PRO A 558 35.44 27.04 11.45
C PRO A 558 35.24 28.56 11.56
N ALA A 559 34.84 29.22 10.48
CA ALA A 559 34.43 30.63 10.54
C ALA A 559 33.30 30.82 11.57
N GLY A 560 33.27 31.92 12.31
CA GLY A 560 32.25 32.16 13.34
C GLY A 560 32.74 33.00 14.52
N SER A 561 31.84 33.22 15.48
CA SER A 561 32.12 33.91 16.73
C SER A 561 32.26 32.91 17.87
N TYR A 562 33.27 33.11 18.71
CA TYR A 562 33.64 32.20 19.77
C TYR A 562 33.86 32.96 21.08
N GLU A 563 33.56 32.28 22.18
CA GLU A 563 33.86 32.75 23.52
C GLU A 563 34.60 31.65 24.28
N VAL A 564 35.65 32.03 25.02
CA VAL A 564 36.42 31.12 25.85
C VAL A 564 36.55 31.70 27.25
N GLU A 565 36.14 30.92 28.25
CA GLU A 565 36.32 31.28 29.64
C GLU A 565 37.76 31.04 30.08
N PHE A 566 38.38 32.05 30.67
CA PHE A 566 39.66 31.95 31.34
C PHE A 566 39.48 32.09 32.85
N ASN A 567 40.11 31.21 33.63
CA ASN A 567 40.11 31.25 35.09
C ASN A 567 41.54 31.17 35.62
N SER A 568 41.90 32.08 36.53
CA SER A 568 43.25 32.27 37.06
C SER A 568 43.58 31.48 38.34
N HIS A 569 42.65 30.66 38.85
CA HIS A 569 42.81 29.93 40.12
C HIS A 569 43.61 28.62 39.99
N SER A 570 44.30 28.21 41.07
CA SER A 570 45.18 27.01 41.12
C SER A 570 44.46 25.67 41.06
N ASP A 571 43.15 25.64 41.33
CA ASP A 571 42.46 24.42 41.78
C ASP A 571 41.82 23.64 40.62
N GLY A 572 42.54 23.54 39.49
CA GLY A 572 42.17 22.61 38.40
C GLY A 572 41.11 23.11 37.42
N GLY A 573 40.95 24.44 37.27
CA GLY A 573 40.28 24.98 36.08
C GLY A 573 41.08 24.60 34.82
N GLN A 574 40.41 24.16 33.75
CA GLN A 574 40.99 23.53 32.55
C GLN A 574 42.12 24.32 31.84
N ASN A 575 42.39 25.56 32.26
CA ASN A 575 43.21 26.51 31.53
C ASN A 575 44.67 26.61 32.02
N LEU A 576 44.98 26.29 33.28
CA LEU A 576 46.35 26.37 33.81
C LEU A 576 47.03 24.99 33.83
N PRO A 577 48.34 24.90 33.47
CA PRO A 577 49.10 23.65 33.58
C PRO A 577 49.07 23.06 34.99
N ALA A 578 48.90 21.73 35.07
CA ALA A 578 48.84 21.01 36.34
C ALA A 578 50.08 21.30 37.22
N GLY A 579 49.82 21.64 38.49
CA GLY A 579 50.87 21.95 39.47
C GLY A 579 51.35 23.41 39.50
N ARG A 580 50.76 24.32 38.70
CA ARG A 580 51.04 25.77 38.82
C ARG A 580 50.15 26.43 39.90
N PRO A 581 50.72 27.28 40.77
CA PRO A 581 49.91 28.12 41.66
C PRO A 581 49.10 29.13 40.84
N GLY A 582 47.92 29.52 41.34
CA GLY A 582 47.05 30.48 40.66
C GLY A 582 47.75 31.82 40.45
N LEU A 583 47.42 32.49 39.35
CA LEU A 583 48.14 33.70 38.92
C LEU A 583 48.05 34.83 39.96
N SER A 584 49.10 35.63 40.09
CA SER A 584 49.12 36.81 40.96
C SER A 584 48.38 37.99 40.31
N SER A 585 47.83 38.91 41.11
CA SER A 585 47.26 40.16 40.58
C SER A 585 48.29 40.90 39.72
N GLY A 586 47.86 41.44 38.60
CA GLY A 586 48.76 42.06 37.64
C GLY A 586 48.21 42.09 36.22
N ILE A 587 49.01 42.65 35.32
CA ILE A 587 48.70 42.74 33.90
C ILE A 587 49.12 41.44 33.22
N TYR A 588 48.23 40.91 32.40
CA TYR A 588 48.51 39.79 31.49
C TYR A 588 48.14 40.20 30.07
N LEU A 589 48.76 39.56 29.10
CA LEU A 589 48.45 39.72 27.68
C LEU A 589 47.81 38.45 27.18
N TYR A 590 46.81 38.56 26.32
CA TYR A 590 46.31 37.41 25.57
C TYR A 590 46.41 37.72 24.08
N LYS A 591 46.87 36.72 23.33
CA LYS A 591 47.17 36.83 21.91
C LYS A 591 46.38 35.78 21.15
N LEU A 592 45.64 36.25 20.16
CA LEU A 592 44.99 35.44 19.14
C LEU A 592 45.90 35.40 17.91
N GLN A 593 46.14 34.21 17.38
CA GLN A 593 46.87 34.01 16.14
C GLN A 593 46.10 33.03 15.24
N VAL A 594 45.85 33.45 14.00
CA VAL A 594 45.19 32.64 12.96
C VAL A 594 45.86 32.94 11.61
N GLY A 595 46.59 31.97 11.06
CA GLY A 595 47.43 32.20 9.87
C GLY A 595 48.40 33.38 10.07
N ASN A 596 48.24 34.43 9.27
CA ASN A 596 49.04 35.67 9.35
C ASN A 596 48.42 36.75 10.27
N PHE A 597 47.17 36.58 10.70
CA PHE A 597 46.51 37.51 11.62
C PHE A 597 47.02 37.28 13.04
N ILE A 598 47.46 38.36 13.69
CA ILE A 598 47.89 38.37 15.08
C ILE A 598 47.29 39.61 15.74
N GLU A 599 46.50 39.42 16.79
CA GLU A 599 46.04 40.49 17.65
C GLU A 599 46.35 40.16 19.11
N THR A 600 46.76 41.16 19.88
CA THR A 600 47.09 41.01 21.31
C THR A 600 46.38 42.08 22.09
N LYS A 601 45.72 41.70 23.18
CA LYS A 601 45.08 42.61 24.12
C LYS A 601 45.57 42.38 25.54
N LYS A 602 45.38 43.40 26.38
CA LYS A 602 45.77 43.38 27.79
C LYS A 602 44.55 43.08 28.66
N MET A 603 44.77 42.34 29.73
CA MET A 603 43.80 42.11 30.80
C MET A 603 44.44 42.34 32.16
N LEU A 604 43.63 42.77 33.14
CA LEU A 604 44.05 43.05 34.51
C LEU A 604 43.38 42.06 35.45
N LEU A 605 44.18 41.23 36.11
CA LEU A 605 43.72 40.37 37.19
C LEU A 605 43.79 41.14 38.51
N LEU A 606 42.66 41.30 39.20
CA LEU A 606 42.60 41.77 40.57
C LEU A 606 42.24 40.57 41.46
N LYS A 607 42.97 40.33 42.55
CA LYS A 607 42.58 39.32 43.55
C LYS A 607 41.98 40.01 44.76
#